data_AF-A0A968UCJ9-F1
#
_entry.id   AF-A0A968UCJ9-F1
#
_cell.length_a   1.000
_cell.length_b   1.000
_cell.length_c   1.000
_cell.angle_alpha   90.00
_cell.angle_beta   90.00
_cell.angle_gamma   90.00
#
_symmetry.space_group_name_H-M   'P 1'
#
loop_
_entity.id
_entity.type
_entity.pdbx_description
1 polymer ?
#
loop_
_entity_poly.entity_id
_entity_poly.type
_entity_poly.pdbx_seq_one_letter_code
_entity_poly.pdbx_strand_id
1 'polypeptide(L)'
;ANLVDQAHEVLGAGLHNDYNEFLTALKKLAIQSNVKLTAKREKLLQAELAQKDEAAQPVIKKIHKPGKAEANALYGRYEVIVEGKTCVVEYEPDTELRDTEQVPLLENGGIEAFIQREVLPHAADAWVDESSIKIGYEVSFTRYFYKPQPLRKLADIRADIVALENENKGLLEEIIGGIGL
;
A
#
# COMPACT_ATOMS: atom_id res chain seq x y z
N ALA A 1 26.48 -27.57 1.48
CA ALA A 1 26.77 -26.12 1.55
C ALA A 1 25.44 -25.39 1.54
N ASN A 2 25.28 -24.35 2.34
CA ASN A 2 24.04 -23.57 2.39
C ASN A 2 23.82 -22.95 1.00
N LEU A 3 22.62 -23.10 0.42
CA LEU A 3 22.30 -22.59 -0.92
C LEU A 3 22.54 -21.07 -1.01
N VAL A 4 22.33 -20.36 0.10
CA VAL A 4 22.57 -18.92 0.24
C VAL A 4 24.05 -18.59 0.15
N ASP A 5 24.92 -19.35 0.83
CA ASP A 5 26.38 -19.15 0.74
C ASP A 5 26.86 -19.34 -0.70
N GLN A 6 26.34 -20.33 -1.42
CA GLN A 6 26.65 -20.53 -2.84
C GLN A 6 26.16 -19.38 -3.71
N ALA A 7 24.99 -18.81 -3.41
CA ALA A 7 24.48 -17.63 -4.11
C ALA A 7 25.38 -16.41 -3.86
N HIS A 8 25.89 -16.24 -2.64
CA HIS A 8 26.84 -15.19 -2.29
C HIS A 8 28.14 -15.31 -3.10
N GLU A 9 28.70 -16.51 -3.23
CA GLU A 9 29.92 -16.73 -4.04
C GLU A 9 29.71 -16.42 -5.53
N VAL A 10 28.50 -16.66 -6.06
CA VAL A 10 28.18 -16.43 -7.48
C VAL A 10 27.88 -14.96 -7.77
N LEU A 11 27.09 -14.31 -6.92
CA LEU A 11 26.66 -12.92 -7.11
C LEU A 11 27.73 -11.93 -6.65
N GLY A 12 28.62 -12.36 -5.75
CA GLY A 12 29.65 -11.51 -5.17
C GLY A 12 29.15 -10.70 -3.97
N ALA A 13 30.10 -10.10 -3.27
CA ALA A 13 29.84 -9.28 -2.11
C ALA A 13 29.28 -7.91 -2.49
N GLY A 14 28.40 -7.37 -1.64
CA GLY A 14 27.84 -6.03 -1.78
C GLY A 14 26.32 -6.02 -1.85
N LEU A 15 25.77 -4.82 -2.02
CA LEU A 15 24.35 -4.61 -2.23
C LEU A 15 23.99 -4.98 -3.67
N HIS A 16 22.93 -5.77 -3.83
CA HIS A 16 22.39 -6.16 -5.13
C HIS A 16 21.03 -5.48 -5.31
N ASN A 17 20.89 -4.69 -6.38
CA ASN A 17 19.70 -3.89 -6.63
C ASN A 17 18.72 -4.57 -7.61
N ASP A 18 18.99 -5.80 -8.05
CA ASP A 18 18.08 -6.56 -8.91
C ASP A 18 17.71 -7.90 -8.27
N TYR A 19 16.52 -7.94 -7.67
CA TYR A 19 15.99 -9.16 -7.07
C TYR A 19 15.68 -10.24 -8.12
N ASN A 20 15.41 -9.87 -9.37
CA ASN A 20 15.13 -10.82 -10.44
C ASN A 20 16.40 -11.60 -10.82
N GLU A 21 17.54 -10.93 -10.87
CA GLU A 21 18.84 -11.56 -11.10
C GLU A 21 19.20 -12.50 -9.94
N PHE A 22 19.05 -12.02 -8.69
CA PHE A 22 19.24 -12.84 -7.49
C PHE A 22 18.39 -14.12 -7.53
N LEU A 23 17.09 -13.98 -7.80
CA LEU A 23 16.17 -15.11 -7.81
C LEU A 23 16.49 -16.09 -8.95
N THR A 24 16.94 -15.59 -10.10
CA THR A 24 17.38 -16.41 -11.24
C THR A 24 18.62 -17.23 -10.90
N ALA A 25 19.64 -16.59 -10.31
CA ALA A 25 20.85 -17.26 -9.86
C ALA A 25 20.54 -18.32 -8.78
N LEU A 26 19.71 -17.97 -7.81
CA LEU A 26 19.30 -18.86 -6.73
C LEU A 26 18.54 -20.08 -7.26
N LYS A 27 17.60 -19.89 -8.20
CA LYS A 27 16.86 -21.00 -8.84
C LYS A 27 17.80 -21.94 -9.60
N LYS A 28 18.77 -21.39 -10.32
CA LYS A 28 19.79 -22.19 -11.03
C LYS A 28 20.62 -23.03 -10.07
N LEU A 29 21.09 -22.43 -8.97
CA LEU A 29 21.84 -23.14 -7.92
C LEU A 29 20.98 -24.18 -7.20
N ALA A 30 19.71 -23.89 -6.94
CA ALA A 30 18.80 -24.83 -6.30
C ALA A 30 18.62 -26.11 -7.12
N ILE A 31 18.52 -25.98 -8.45
CA ILE A 31 18.47 -27.12 -9.38
C ILE A 31 19.77 -27.92 -9.33
N GLN A 32 20.92 -27.25 -9.37
CA GLN A 32 22.25 -27.90 -9.33
C GLN A 32 22.51 -28.65 -8.02
N SER A 33 22.06 -28.08 -6.90
CA SER A 33 22.20 -28.65 -5.57
C SER A 33 21.06 -29.61 -5.19
N ASN A 34 20.14 -29.90 -6.11
CA ASN A 34 18.95 -30.73 -5.90
C ASN A 34 18.10 -30.28 -4.68
N VAL A 35 18.06 -28.97 -4.43
CA VAL A 35 17.29 -28.33 -3.37
C VAL A 35 15.96 -27.86 -3.93
N LYS A 36 14.86 -28.31 -3.31
CA LYS A 36 13.53 -27.83 -3.69
C LYS A 36 13.30 -26.39 -3.19
N LEU A 37 13.32 -25.43 -4.09
CA LEU A 37 12.92 -24.05 -3.81
C LEU A 37 11.41 -23.90 -4.07
N THR A 38 10.60 -23.87 -3.01
CA THR A 38 9.15 -23.69 -3.10
C THR A 38 8.80 -22.21 -3.02
N ALA A 39 7.61 -21.80 -3.49
CA ALA A 39 7.14 -20.42 -3.36
C ALA A 39 7.17 -19.89 -1.91
N LYS A 40 6.93 -20.74 -0.90
CA LYS A 40 7.06 -20.37 0.52
C LYS A 40 8.51 -20.03 0.90
N ARG A 41 9.48 -20.79 0.38
CA ARG A 41 10.90 -20.54 0.61
C ARG A 41 11.38 -19.30 -0.13
N GLU A 42 10.91 -19.07 -1.36
CA GLU A 42 11.21 -17.83 -2.10
C GLU A 42 10.71 -16.60 -1.33
N LYS A 43 9.46 -16.63 -0.86
CA LYS A 43 8.90 -15.55 -0.04
C LYS A 43 9.63 -15.35 1.28
N LEU A 44 10.05 -16.43 1.94
CA LEU A 44 10.86 -16.33 3.17
C LEU A 44 12.19 -15.64 2.89
N LEU A 45 12.88 -15.99 1.80
CA LEU A 45 14.13 -15.34 1.42
C LEU A 45 13.93 -13.87 1.05
N GLN A 46 12.86 -13.54 0.33
CA GLN A 46 12.50 -12.15 0.04
C GLN A 46 12.28 -11.35 1.33
N ALA A 47 11.54 -11.90 2.30
CA ALA A 47 11.22 -11.21 3.54
C ALA A 47 12.44 -11.03 4.47
N GLU A 48 13.35 -12.00 4.50
CA GLU A 48 14.49 -11.99 5.43
C GLU A 48 15.77 -11.35 4.85
N LEU A 49 15.93 -11.36 3.52
CA LEU A 49 17.16 -10.93 2.86
C LEU A 49 17.00 -9.67 2.00
N ALA A 50 15.77 -9.26 1.67
CA ALA A 50 15.52 -8.09 0.84
C ALA A 50 14.89 -6.96 1.65
N GLN A 51 15.11 -5.73 1.16
CA GLN A 51 14.44 -4.53 1.62
C GLN A 51 13.89 -3.78 0.41
N LYS A 52 12.90 -2.93 0.62
CA LYS A 52 12.39 -2.03 -0.42
C LYS A 52 13.38 -0.89 -0.64
N ASP A 53 13.65 -0.58 -1.90
CA ASP A 53 14.54 0.50 -2.30
C ASP A 53 14.04 1.07 -3.65
N GLU A 54 13.85 2.39 -3.72
CA GLU A 54 13.37 3.08 -4.93
C GLU A 54 14.37 3.00 -6.09
N ALA A 55 15.66 2.83 -5.80
CA ALA A 55 16.71 2.68 -6.81
C ALA A 55 16.88 1.22 -7.30
N ALA A 56 16.13 0.27 -6.73
CA ALA A 56 16.17 -1.12 -7.16
C ALA A 56 15.39 -1.35 -8.47
N GLN A 57 15.76 -2.41 -9.19
CA GLN A 57 15.00 -2.86 -10.34
C GLN A 57 13.63 -3.40 -9.89
N PRO A 58 12.55 -3.09 -10.63
CA PRO A 58 11.21 -3.57 -10.30
C PRO A 58 11.16 -5.10 -10.29
N VAL A 59 10.50 -5.66 -9.28
CA VAL A 59 10.34 -7.12 -9.14
C VAL A 59 9.29 -7.61 -10.13
N ILE A 60 9.66 -8.56 -10.98
CA ILE A 60 8.74 -9.17 -11.94
C ILE A 60 7.90 -10.22 -11.22
N LYS A 61 6.60 -9.96 -11.13
CA LYS A 61 5.61 -10.91 -10.59
C LYS A 61 5.27 -12.00 -11.60
N LYS A 62 5.16 -11.63 -12.88
CA LYS A 62 4.74 -12.55 -13.94
C LYS A 62 5.32 -12.17 -15.29
N ILE A 63 5.70 -13.19 -16.06
CA ILE A 63 6.18 -13.05 -17.43
C ILE A 63 5.19 -13.76 -18.37
N HIS A 64 4.69 -13.03 -19.36
CA HIS A 64 3.93 -13.55 -20.48
C HIS A 64 4.86 -13.78 -21.65
N LYS A 65 4.83 -15.00 -22.19
CA LYS A 65 5.64 -15.38 -23.37
C LYS A 65 5.29 -14.49 -24.58
N PRO A 66 6.20 -14.36 -25.56
CA PRO A 66 5.95 -13.57 -26.76
C PRO A 66 4.61 -13.92 -27.42
N GLY A 67 3.80 -12.90 -27.71
CA GLY A 67 2.48 -13.04 -28.33
C GLY A 67 1.38 -13.64 -27.44
N LYS A 68 1.59 -13.78 -26.12
CA LYS A 68 0.57 -14.29 -25.18
C LYS A 68 -0.19 -13.22 -24.41
N ALA A 69 0.31 -11.99 -24.39
CA ALA A 69 -0.37 -10.85 -23.82
C ALA A 69 -0.01 -9.61 -24.64
N GLU A 70 -0.87 -8.61 -24.57
CA GLU A 70 -0.65 -7.28 -25.14
C GLU A 70 -0.10 -6.35 -24.06
N ALA A 71 0.86 -5.51 -24.42
CA ALA A 71 1.38 -4.50 -23.52
C ALA A 71 0.34 -3.40 -23.32
N ASN A 72 0.12 -3.02 -22.07
CA ASN A 72 -0.74 -1.91 -21.70
C ASN A 72 -0.28 -1.36 -20.35
N ALA A 73 0.54 -0.31 -20.39
CA ALA A 73 1.13 0.31 -19.20
C ALA A 73 0.06 0.81 -18.21
N LEU A 74 -1.05 1.33 -18.73
CA LEU A 74 -2.16 1.84 -17.91
C LEU A 74 -2.76 0.75 -17.00
N TYR A 75 -2.65 -0.52 -17.40
CA TYR A 75 -3.13 -1.67 -16.64
C TYR A 75 -1.98 -2.60 -16.21
N GLY A 76 -0.78 -2.05 -16.01
CA GLY A 76 0.34 -2.75 -15.38
C GLY A 76 0.99 -3.83 -16.22
N ARG A 77 0.85 -3.78 -17.55
CA ARG A 77 1.45 -4.72 -18.51
C ARG A 77 2.51 -4.00 -19.33
N TYR A 78 3.78 -4.37 -19.16
CA TYR A 78 4.91 -3.67 -19.76
C TYR A 78 5.67 -4.57 -20.72
N GLU A 79 6.06 -4.05 -21.89
CA GLU A 79 6.93 -4.78 -22.82
C GLU A 79 8.38 -4.69 -22.36
N VAL A 80 9.03 -5.84 -22.17
CA VAL A 80 10.41 -5.95 -21.68
C VAL A 80 11.12 -7.09 -22.39
N ILE A 81 12.41 -6.92 -22.66
CA ILE A 81 13.25 -7.98 -23.20
C ILE A 81 13.74 -8.86 -22.05
N VAL A 82 13.29 -10.11 -22.02
CA VAL A 82 13.75 -11.12 -21.06
C VAL A 82 14.51 -12.19 -21.85
N GLU A 83 15.78 -12.41 -21.49
CA GLU A 83 16.65 -13.41 -22.15
C GLU A 83 16.69 -13.27 -23.69
N GLY A 84 16.72 -12.03 -24.19
CA GLY A 84 16.77 -11.72 -25.63
C GLY A 84 15.44 -11.89 -26.37
N LYS A 85 14.32 -12.08 -25.66
CA LYS A 85 12.97 -12.18 -26.25
C LYS A 85 12.06 -11.07 -25.73
N THR A 86 11.37 -10.39 -26.64
CA THR A 86 10.32 -9.42 -26.29
C THR A 86 9.15 -10.12 -25.63
N CYS A 87 8.94 -9.85 -24.35
CA CYS A 87 7.90 -10.42 -23.51
C CYS A 87 7.05 -9.30 -22.91
N VAL A 88 5.88 -9.65 -22.38
CA VAL A 88 5.08 -8.73 -21.56
C VAL A 88 5.20 -9.16 -20.10
N VAL A 89 5.46 -8.23 -19.19
CA VAL A 89 5.60 -8.51 -17.76
C VAL A 89 4.59 -7.73 -16.93
N GLU A 90 4.22 -8.31 -15.80
CA GLU A 90 3.51 -7.64 -14.71
C GLU A 90 4.47 -7.56 -13.52
N TYR A 91 4.60 -6.38 -12.93
CA TYR A 91 5.45 -6.16 -11.76
C TYR A 91 4.69 -6.45 -10.45
N GLU A 92 5.44 -6.71 -9.38
CA GLU A 92 4.89 -6.84 -8.04
C GLU A 92 4.51 -5.45 -7.52
N PRO A 93 3.23 -5.19 -7.17
CA PRO A 93 2.84 -3.88 -6.63
C PRO A 93 3.34 -3.73 -5.19
N ASP A 94 3.80 -2.54 -4.85
CA ASP A 94 3.96 -2.17 -3.44
C ASP A 94 2.58 -1.90 -2.83
N THR A 95 2.18 -2.71 -1.85
CA THR A 95 0.89 -2.56 -1.17
C THR A 95 0.80 -1.30 -0.31
N GLU A 96 1.92 -0.75 0.12
CA GLU A 96 1.97 0.47 0.95
C GLU A 96 1.77 1.75 0.11
N LEU A 97 2.00 1.68 -1.20
CA LEU A 97 1.82 2.80 -2.14
C LEU A 97 0.47 2.75 -2.87
N ARG A 98 -0.42 1.83 -2.48
CA ARG A 98 -1.74 1.72 -3.12
C ARG A 98 -2.65 2.85 -2.70
N ASP A 99 -3.29 3.46 -3.69
CA ASP A 99 -4.36 4.43 -3.48
C ASP A 99 -5.62 4.07 -4.27
N THR A 100 -6.72 4.79 -4.02
CA THR A 100 -8.00 4.62 -4.70
C THR A 100 -8.56 5.96 -5.13
N GLU A 101 -8.90 6.06 -6.40
CA GLU A 101 -9.52 7.25 -6.97
C GLU A 101 -11.04 7.10 -7.08
N GLN A 102 -11.77 8.18 -6.78
CA GLN A 102 -13.19 8.29 -7.06
C GLN A 102 -13.41 8.94 -8.43
N VAL A 103 -13.64 8.13 -9.46
CA VAL A 103 -13.89 8.63 -10.81
C VAL A 103 -15.39 8.80 -11.06
N PRO A 104 -15.86 9.98 -11.52
CA PRO A 104 -17.25 10.16 -11.93
C PRO A 104 -17.68 9.11 -12.97
N LEU A 105 -18.86 8.51 -12.79
CA LEU A 105 -19.36 7.48 -13.72
C LEU A 105 -19.49 7.99 -15.17
N LEU A 106 -19.76 9.28 -15.34
CA LEU A 106 -19.89 9.97 -16.63
C LEU A 106 -18.65 10.77 -17.00
N GLU A 107 -17.49 10.45 -16.43
CA GLU A 107 -16.22 11.07 -16.80
C GLU A 107 -15.98 10.92 -18.30
N ASN A 108 -15.68 12.04 -18.97
CA ASN A 108 -15.43 12.03 -20.40
C ASN A 108 -14.13 11.27 -20.71
N GLY A 109 -14.21 10.19 -21.50
CA GLY A 109 -13.09 9.28 -21.73
C GLY A 109 -12.87 8.25 -20.62
N GLY A 110 -13.76 8.19 -19.62
CA GLY A 110 -13.77 7.16 -18.57
C GLY A 110 -12.57 7.20 -17.64
N ILE A 111 -12.28 6.05 -17.01
CA ILE A 111 -11.19 5.88 -16.04
C ILE A 111 -9.84 6.23 -16.69
N GLU A 112 -9.61 5.84 -17.93
CA GLU A 112 -8.32 6.05 -18.61
C GLU A 112 -7.98 7.53 -18.75
N ALA A 113 -8.95 8.35 -19.18
CA ALA A 113 -8.77 9.78 -19.31
C ALA A 113 -8.54 10.46 -17.95
N PHE A 114 -9.23 9.99 -16.90
CA PHE A 114 -9.02 10.49 -15.55
C PHE A 114 -7.60 10.19 -15.06
N ILE A 115 -7.16 8.94 -15.17
CA ILE A 115 -5.82 8.51 -14.71
C ILE A 115 -4.72 9.29 -15.44
N GLN A 116 -4.87 9.50 -16.76
CA GLN A 116 -3.91 10.29 -17.54
C GLN A 116 -3.85 11.76 -17.11
N ARG A 117 -4.98 12.35 -16.70
CA ARG A 117 -5.08 13.77 -16.35
C ARG A 117 -4.69 14.06 -14.90
N GLU A 118 -5.13 13.22 -13.97
CA GLU A 118 -5.07 13.50 -12.53
C GLU A 118 -4.02 12.65 -11.80
N VAL A 119 -3.67 11.45 -12.28
CA VAL A 119 -2.79 10.53 -11.55
C VAL A 119 -1.37 10.51 -12.12
N LEU A 120 -1.23 10.18 -13.41
CA LEU A 120 0.09 10.00 -14.04
C LEU A 120 1.02 11.24 -13.98
N PRO A 121 0.53 12.50 -13.96
CA PRO A 121 1.38 13.67 -13.75
C PRO A 121 2.05 13.73 -12.37
N HIS A 122 1.48 13.04 -11.38
CA HIS A 122 1.96 13.03 -9.99
C HIS A 122 2.63 11.70 -9.61
N ALA A 123 2.20 10.59 -10.21
CA ALA A 123 2.77 9.25 -10.02
C ALA A 123 2.93 8.57 -11.39
N ALA A 124 4.08 8.77 -12.03
CA ALA A 124 4.34 8.32 -13.40
C ALA A 124 4.41 6.80 -13.54
N ASP A 125 4.69 6.09 -12.44
CA ASP A 125 4.77 4.64 -12.35
C ASP A 125 3.45 4.00 -11.89
N ALA A 126 2.37 4.77 -11.71
CA ALA A 126 1.08 4.24 -11.33
C ALA A 126 0.39 3.49 -12.48
N TRP A 127 -0.37 2.44 -12.14
CA TRP A 127 -1.25 1.74 -13.06
C TRP A 127 -2.55 1.32 -12.37
N VAL A 128 -3.57 1.06 -13.17
CA VAL A 128 -4.90 0.64 -12.70
C VAL A 128 -4.92 -0.87 -12.50
N ASP A 129 -5.33 -1.30 -11.30
CA ASP A 129 -5.72 -2.69 -11.06
C ASP A 129 -7.17 -2.90 -11.55
N GLU A 130 -7.33 -3.45 -12.76
CA GLU A 130 -8.63 -3.74 -13.38
C GLU A 130 -9.56 -4.56 -12.46
N SER A 131 -8.99 -5.47 -11.66
CA SER A 131 -9.76 -6.35 -10.78
C SER A 131 -10.33 -5.63 -9.56
N SER A 132 -9.80 -4.46 -9.23
CA SER A 132 -10.21 -3.63 -8.09
C SER A 132 -11.32 -2.63 -8.44
N ILE A 133 -11.61 -2.41 -9.73
CA ILE A 133 -12.59 -1.43 -10.20
C ILE A 133 -13.99 -1.83 -9.72
N LYS A 134 -14.67 -0.88 -9.06
CA LYS A 134 -16.04 -1.05 -8.55
C LYS A 134 -16.89 0.13 -8.98
N ILE A 135 -18.07 -0.18 -9.52
CA ILE A 135 -19.10 0.82 -9.81
C ILE A 135 -20.02 0.89 -8.60
N GLY A 136 -20.23 2.10 -8.07
CA GLY A 136 -21.07 2.34 -6.92
C GLY A 136 -21.65 3.74 -6.90
N TYR A 137 -22.53 3.98 -5.94
CA TYR A 137 -23.10 5.29 -5.66
C TYR A 137 -22.66 5.72 -4.26
N GLU A 138 -22.31 6.99 -4.13
CA GLU A 138 -22.06 7.58 -2.82
C GLU A 138 -23.34 8.20 -2.27
N VAL A 139 -23.69 7.85 -1.03
CA VAL A 139 -24.75 8.51 -0.27
C VAL A 139 -24.10 9.18 0.92
N SER A 140 -23.98 10.51 0.89
CA SER A 140 -23.48 11.27 2.05
C SER A 140 -24.51 11.21 3.17
N PHE A 141 -24.24 10.37 4.18
CA PHE A 141 -25.17 10.22 5.29
C PHE A 141 -25.36 11.51 6.06
N THR A 142 -24.28 12.28 6.24
CA THR A 142 -24.34 13.59 6.89
C THR A 142 -25.23 14.55 6.10
N ARG A 143 -25.11 14.60 4.77
CA ARG A 143 -25.93 15.52 3.96
C ARG A 143 -27.42 15.22 4.06
N TYR A 144 -27.80 13.94 4.05
CA TYR A 144 -29.20 13.54 3.91
C TYR A 144 -29.88 13.17 5.23
N PHE A 145 -29.13 12.68 6.21
CA PHE A 145 -29.68 12.16 7.47
C PHE A 145 -29.21 12.92 8.70
N TYR A 146 -28.26 13.86 8.60
CA TYR A 146 -27.86 14.66 9.75
C TYR A 146 -29.02 15.57 10.16
N LYS A 147 -29.47 15.38 11.39
CA LYS A 147 -30.34 16.33 12.08
C LYS A 147 -29.44 17.16 12.97
N PRO A 148 -29.30 18.48 12.72
CA PRO A 148 -28.59 19.36 13.63
C PRO A 148 -29.12 19.18 15.04
N GLN A 149 -28.24 18.84 15.98
CA GLN A 149 -28.64 18.84 17.37
C GLN A 149 -28.88 20.28 17.80
N PRO A 150 -30.06 20.59 18.37
CA PRO A 150 -30.31 21.93 18.89
C PRO A 150 -29.28 22.23 19.97
N LEU A 151 -28.74 23.44 19.95
CA LEU A 151 -27.82 23.89 20.99
C LEU A 151 -28.52 23.87 22.35
N ARG A 152 -27.78 23.44 23.38
CA ARG A 152 -28.25 23.47 24.77
C ARG A 152 -28.57 24.92 25.16
N LYS A 153 -29.61 25.15 25.96
CA LYS A 153 -29.97 26.52 26.34
C LYS A 153 -28.89 27.11 27.23
N LEU A 154 -28.64 28.41 27.08
CA LEU A 154 -27.66 29.13 27.91
C LEU A 154 -27.98 29.04 29.42
N ALA A 155 -29.27 28.99 29.77
CA ALA A 155 -29.70 28.82 31.16
C ALA A 155 -29.24 27.47 31.74
N ASP A 156 -29.33 26.39 30.97
CA ASP A 156 -28.89 25.05 31.39
C ASP A 156 -27.35 25.00 31.46
N ILE A 157 -26.64 25.69 30.55
CA ILE A 157 -25.19 25.89 30.63
C ILE A 157 -24.79 26.60 31.92
N ARG A 158 -25.49 27.68 32.26
CA ARG A 158 -25.23 28.43 33.49
C ARG A 158 -25.51 27.61 34.74
N ALA A 159 -26.59 26.86 34.78
CA ALA A 159 -26.95 26.02 35.91
C ALA A 159 -25.89 24.95 36.19
N ASP A 160 -25.42 24.26 35.15
CA ASP A 160 -24.35 23.26 35.27
C ASP A 160 -23.03 23.89 35.75
N ILE A 161 -22.66 25.06 35.23
CA ILE A 161 -21.44 25.77 35.67
C ILE A 161 -21.52 26.08 37.18
N VAL A 162 -22.63 26.64 37.65
CA VAL A 162 -22.81 26.98 39.08
C VAL A 162 -22.83 25.71 39.95
N ALA A 163 -23.43 24.62 39.46
CA ALA A 163 -23.41 23.35 40.17
C ALA A 163 -21.97 22.82 40.34
N LEU A 164 -21.18 22.83 39.26
CA LEU A 164 -19.76 22.44 39.27
C LEU A 164 -18.91 23.35 40.15
N GLU A 165 -19.16 24.67 40.17
CA GLU A 165 -18.48 25.60 41.08
C GLU A 165 -18.75 25.27 42.55
N ASN A 166 -19.99 24.95 42.90
CA ASN A 166 -20.35 24.57 44.27
C ASN A 166 -19.77 23.22 44.67
N GLU A 167 -19.78 22.23 43.77
CA GLU A 167 -19.13 20.93 44.00
C GLU A 167 -17.63 21.09 44.24
N ASN A 168 -16.95 21.86 43.39
CA ASN A 168 -15.52 22.16 43.54
C ASN A 168 -15.22 22.92 44.84
N LYS A 169 -16.09 23.85 45.24
CA LYS A 169 -15.94 24.54 46.52
C LYS A 169 -16.03 23.56 47.70
N GLY A 170 -16.99 22.63 47.66
CA GLY A 170 -17.12 21.57 48.66
C GLY A 170 -15.89 20.66 48.73
N LEU A 171 -15.36 20.24 47.57
CA LEU A 171 -14.11 19.47 47.47
C LEU A 171 -12.90 20.23 48.03
N LEU A 172 -12.77 21.52 47.72
CA LEU A 172 -11.70 22.36 48.27
C LEU A 172 -11.83 22.55 49.78
N GLU A 173 -13.05 22.72 50.29
CA GLU A 173 -13.32 22.78 51.73
C GLU A 173 -12.99 21.45 52.43
N GLU A 174 -13.21 20.30 51.79
CA GLU A 174 -12.81 19.00 52.32
C GLU A 174 -11.27 18.84 52.36
N ILE A 175 -10.57 19.26 51.31
CA ILE A 175 -9.11 19.19 51.22
C ILE A 175 -8.44 20.19 52.19
N ILE A 176 -8.92 21.44 52.24
CA ILE A 176 -8.35 22.51 53.08
C ILE A 176 -8.80 22.36 54.54
N GLY A 177 -10.06 21.97 54.76
CA GLY A 177 -10.61 21.69 56.08
C GLY A 177 -10.07 20.40 56.70
N GLY A 178 -9.65 19.42 55.88
CA GLY A 178 -8.88 18.25 56.32
C GLY A 178 -7.41 18.55 56.67
N ILE A 179 -6.92 19.76 56.40
CA ILE A 179 -5.56 20.23 56.75
C ILE A 179 -5.60 21.18 57.97
N GLY A 180 -6.79 21.46 58.53
CA GLY A 180 -6.96 22.27 59.73
C GLY A 180 -7.39 21.46 60.96
N LEU A 181 -6.39 21.03 61.76
CA LEU A 181 -6.42 20.36 63.08
C LEU A 181 -6.61 18.83 63.09
#